data_AF-A0A821SIW8-F1
#
_entry.id   AF-A0A821SIW8-F1
#
_cell.length_a   1.000
_cell.length_b   1.000
_cell.length_c   1.000
_cell.angle_alpha   90.00
_cell.angle_beta   90.00
_cell.angle_gamma   90.00
#
_symmetry.space_group_name_H-M   'P 1'
#
loop_
_entity.id
_entity.type
_entity.pdbx_description
1 polymer ?
#
loop_
_entity_poly.entity_id
_entity_poly.type
_entity_poly.pdbx_seq_one_letter_code
_entity_poly.pdbx_strand_id
1 'polypeptide(L)'
;MATALHVEACVRCTETYSRTRSSLCRCNHCSKALCFDCIKEHHDELLQNITQLSHRFNEVQELCKAKQQMIENEALQTVIEIDHWYSRLLETKKTVVENIEQSRKDGQARVSKLLSNLQVVSADIQGLTKQIIYEPTRTANILEELGTIELDLNKLVITKKMDLPEITPKGELQFESIIGPTINTEGLVQSCLTTPFNDNNETAAKDDPINLSPWNENSLADESLPVDLISTTYPVDCLASDGFNVMYTSTDTPYIIAYCHLGNNEEEEDPHRVWYQPRVLDMIYWKTIDRFVCATNKGVYTVEYNNGKFKILHAIRSNTWDDVRVAANENDLWVWLNPGKRGSDSIEIYSNAFEHTRTIKFGGSIPDSFRRGISFSVANNCVASINTRPQNNGEVVQINVLDLDMKRLKSQDLGSCTGLVQIRTDGYNQFFITTGQRSVHCVSVPGKKSIIAIEYSGNTIAVVNRQCLVIGDSNHDLELVEI
;
A
#
# COMPACT_ATOMS: atom_id res chain seq x y z
N MET A 1 -9.45 78.08 17.75
CA MET A 1 -8.15 77.53 18.21
C MET A 1 -7.34 77.03 17.00
N ALA A 2 -6.82 77.94 16.16
CA ALA A 2 -6.13 77.56 14.92
C ALA A 2 -5.06 78.58 14.47
N THR A 3 -4.25 79.09 15.40
CA THR A 3 -3.31 80.18 15.11
C THR A 3 -1.89 80.00 15.64
N ALA A 4 -1.56 78.89 16.31
CA ALA A 4 -0.22 78.68 16.89
C ALA A 4 0.76 77.91 15.99
N LEU A 5 0.31 77.15 14.99
CA LEU A 5 1.17 76.28 14.17
C LEU A 5 1.75 76.93 12.90
N HIS A 6 1.38 78.17 12.58
CA HIS A 6 1.82 78.84 11.35
C HIS A 6 3.07 79.73 11.49
N VAL A 7 3.56 79.95 12.71
CA VAL A 7 4.69 80.85 12.97
C VAL A 7 6.04 80.14 12.90
N GLU A 8 6.13 78.86 13.31
CA GLU A 8 7.41 78.13 13.35
C GLU A 8 8.00 77.84 11.96
N ALA A 9 7.18 77.59 10.94
CA ALA A 9 7.66 77.42 9.57
C ALA A 9 8.22 78.73 8.97
N CYS A 10 7.75 79.88 9.45
CA CYS A 10 8.21 81.20 8.99
C CYS A 10 9.58 81.56 9.57
N VAL A 11 9.85 81.20 10.83
CA VAL A 11 11.10 81.53 11.52
C VAL A 11 12.31 80.91 10.82
N ARG A 12 12.20 79.65 10.34
CA ARG A 12 13.32 78.99 9.65
C ARG A 12 13.66 79.58 8.27
N CYS A 13 12.69 79.95 7.41
CA CYS A 13 13.00 80.56 6.10
C CYS A 13 13.54 82.02 6.29
N THR A 14 13.21 82.73 7.40
CA THR A 14 13.76 84.07 7.71
C THR A 14 15.09 84.09 8.48
N GLU A 15 15.41 83.07 9.29
CA GLU A 15 16.67 83.03 10.06
C GLU A 15 17.86 82.51 9.23
N THR A 16 17.63 81.65 8.24
CA THR A 16 18.71 81.05 7.44
C THR A 16 19.10 81.89 6.21
N TYR A 17 18.18 82.65 5.65
CA TYR A 17 18.42 83.52 4.51
C TYR A 17 17.93 84.92 4.85
N SER A 18 18.85 85.86 4.99
CA SER A 18 18.61 87.31 5.18
C SER A 18 17.96 87.96 3.95
N ARG A 19 16.84 87.39 3.49
CA ARG A 19 16.10 87.81 2.31
C ARG A 19 14.83 88.54 2.74
N THR A 20 14.69 89.72 2.16
CA THR A 20 13.67 90.74 2.41
C THR A 20 12.26 90.21 2.67
N ARG A 21 11.58 90.80 3.66
CA ARG A 21 10.15 90.62 3.98
C ARG A 21 9.29 90.82 2.73
N SER A 22 9.03 89.74 1.99
CA SER A 22 8.09 89.69 0.89
C SER A 22 6.87 88.87 1.33
N SER A 23 5.69 89.31 0.92
CA SER A 23 4.38 88.74 1.25
C SER A 23 4.33 87.21 1.07
N LEU A 24 3.77 86.50 2.05
CA LEU A 24 3.58 85.05 2.02
C LEU A 24 2.53 84.66 0.97
N CYS A 25 2.84 83.64 0.16
CA CYS A 25 1.90 83.02 -0.77
C CYS A 25 1.58 81.60 -0.29
N ARG A 26 0.36 81.12 -0.57
CA ARG A 26 -0.03 79.74 -0.25
C ARG A 26 0.02 78.90 -1.52
N CYS A 27 0.61 77.71 -1.44
CA CYS A 27 0.49 76.72 -2.51
C CYS A 27 -0.95 76.21 -2.59
N ASN A 28 -1.58 76.29 -3.76
CA ASN A 28 -2.97 75.86 -3.95
C ASN A 28 -3.18 74.34 -3.81
N HIS A 29 -2.13 73.52 -3.94
CA HIS A 29 -2.25 72.06 -3.88
C HIS A 29 -2.05 71.47 -2.48
N CYS A 30 -1.17 72.04 -1.66
CA CYS A 30 -0.89 71.54 -0.32
C CYS A 30 -1.26 72.53 0.80
N SER A 31 -1.74 73.72 0.44
CA SER A 31 -2.11 74.82 1.36
C SER A 31 -0.99 75.34 2.28
N LYS A 32 0.27 74.92 2.07
CA LYS A 32 1.43 75.42 2.83
C LYS A 32 1.70 76.89 2.47
N ALA A 33 1.91 77.71 3.50
CA ALA A 33 2.31 79.12 3.35
C ALA A 33 3.84 79.21 3.26
N LEU A 34 4.34 79.80 2.18
CA LEU A 34 5.77 79.88 1.84
C LEU A 34 6.10 81.31 1.36
N CYS A 35 7.35 81.75 1.50
CA CYS A 35 7.80 82.96 0.81
C CYS A 35 7.91 82.68 -0.71
N PHE A 36 8.05 83.73 -1.51
CA PHE A 36 8.05 83.62 -2.97
C PHE A 36 9.23 82.82 -3.54
N ASP A 37 10.37 82.78 -2.85
CA ASP A 37 11.50 81.92 -3.23
C ASP A 37 11.25 80.46 -2.78
N CYS A 38 10.84 80.28 -1.52
CA CYS A 38 10.53 78.98 -0.90
C CYS A 38 9.35 78.26 -1.64
N ILE A 39 8.42 78.97 -2.30
CA ILE A 39 7.30 78.35 -3.07
C ILE A 39 7.75 77.78 -4.42
N LYS A 40 8.77 78.38 -5.05
CA LYS A 40 9.31 77.89 -6.32
C LYS A 40 10.03 76.55 -6.13
N GLU A 41 10.92 76.48 -5.14
CA GLU A 41 11.61 75.25 -4.76
C GLU A 41 10.62 74.15 -4.37
N HIS A 42 9.56 74.49 -3.64
CA HIS A 42 8.51 73.54 -3.28
C HIS A 42 7.74 72.98 -4.48
N HIS A 43 7.44 73.81 -5.49
CA HIS A 43 6.79 73.35 -6.73
C HIS A 43 7.73 72.49 -7.58
N ASP A 44 9.02 72.84 -7.66
CA ASP A 44 10.02 72.05 -8.39
C ASP A 44 10.18 70.66 -7.75
N GLU A 45 10.22 70.58 -6.41
CA GLU A 45 10.25 69.31 -5.68
C GLU A 45 8.96 68.48 -5.88
N LEU A 46 7.79 69.13 -5.88
CA LEU A 46 6.51 68.45 -6.18
C LEU A 46 6.48 67.91 -7.61
N LEU A 47 6.96 68.66 -8.60
CA LEU A 47 7.05 68.21 -9.99
C LEU A 47 8.00 67.01 -10.13
N GLN A 48 9.13 67.03 -9.42
CA GLN A 48 10.07 65.91 -9.40
C GLN A 48 9.42 64.66 -8.78
N ASN A 49 8.70 64.82 -7.66
CA ASN A 49 7.98 63.73 -7.02
C ASN A 49 6.87 63.16 -7.91
N ILE A 50 6.10 64.00 -8.61
CA ILE A 50 5.08 63.56 -9.58
C ILE A 50 5.73 62.77 -10.73
N THR A 51 6.88 63.23 -11.23
CA THR A 51 7.61 62.54 -12.29
C THR A 51 8.10 61.17 -11.83
N GLN A 52 8.64 61.07 -10.61
CA GLN A 52 9.06 59.79 -10.02
C GLN A 52 7.87 58.84 -9.80
N LEU A 53 6.73 59.36 -9.32
CA LEU A 53 5.49 58.60 -9.15
C LEU A 53 4.96 58.08 -10.49
N SER A 54 4.98 58.89 -11.54
CA SER A 54 4.59 58.48 -12.88
C SER A 54 5.51 57.38 -13.43
N HIS A 55 6.82 57.46 -13.18
CA HIS A 55 7.76 56.41 -13.58
C HIS A 55 7.45 55.09 -12.87
N ARG A 56 7.29 55.12 -11.55
CA ARG A 56 6.93 53.95 -10.74
C ARG A 56 5.59 53.34 -11.16
N PHE A 57 4.61 54.19 -11.47
CA PHE A 57 3.32 53.73 -11.97
C PHE A 57 3.47 52.94 -13.29
N ASN A 58 4.26 53.46 -14.22
CA ASN A 58 4.52 52.77 -15.50
C ASN A 58 5.27 51.45 -15.30
N GLU A 59 6.26 51.41 -14.40
CA GLU A 59 6.97 50.16 -14.05
C GLU A 59 6.02 49.10 -13.48
N VAL A 60 5.12 49.50 -12.57
CA VAL A 60 4.11 48.60 -12.01
C VAL A 60 3.15 48.12 -13.09
N GLN A 61 2.75 48.99 -14.02
CA GLN A 61 1.85 48.63 -15.12
C GLN A 61 2.47 47.59 -16.05
N GLU A 62 3.75 47.75 -16.42
CA GLU A 62 4.47 46.78 -17.25
C GLU A 62 4.69 45.46 -16.51
N LEU A 63 5.01 45.49 -15.21
CA LEU A 63 5.07 44.29 -14.37
C LEU A 63 3.72 43.54 -14.32
N CYS A 64 2.61 44.26 -14.17
CA CYS A 64 1.27 43.65 -14.19
C CYS A 64 0.97 42.98 -15.53
N LYS A 65 1.29 43.61 -16.67
CA LYS A 65 1.13 42.99 -18.00
C LYS A 65 1.97 41.73 -18.15
N ALA A 66 3.25 41.78 -17.75
CA ALA A 66 4.14 40.62 -17.81
C ALA A 66 3.62 39.46 -16.95
N LYS A 67 3.14 39.76 -15.73
CA LYS A 67 2.55 38.74 -14.85
C LYS A 67 1.27 38.15 -15.43
N GLN A 68 0.41 38.95 -16.03
CA GLN A 68 -0.80 38.46 -16.67
C GLN A 68 -0.48 37.51 -17.83
N GLN A 69 0.50 37.86 -18.67
CA GLN A 69 0.95 36.99 -19.76
C GLN A 69 1.59 35.68 -19.26
N MET A 70 2.31 35.71 -18.14
CA MET A 70 2.82 34.49 -17.50
C MET A 70 1.69 33.56 -17.05
N ILE A 71 0.66 34.12 -16.39
CA ILE A 71 -0.50 33.35 -15.92
C ILE A 71 -1.25 32.72 -17.10
N GLU A 72 -1.43 33.46 -18.19
CA GLU A 72 -2.09 32.94 -19.41
C GLU A 72 -1.29 31.78 -20.04
N ASN A 73 0.05 31.88 -20.06
CA ASN A 73 0.91 30.81 -20.57
C ASN A 73 0.89 29.57 -19.65
N GLU A 74 0.93 29.75 -18.33
CA GLU A 74 0.82 28.64 -17.36
C GLU A 74 -0.54 27.95 -17.45
N ALA A 75 -1.63 28.71 -17.62
CA ALA A 75 -2.96 28.16 -17.82
C ALA A 75 -3.04 27.33 -19.11
N LEU A 76 -2.48 27.83 -20.22
CA LEU A 76 -2.44 27.11 -21.49
C LEU A 76 -1.63 25.81 -21.38
N GLN A 77 -0.47 25.86 -20.72
CA GLN A 77 0.38 24.70 -20.49
C GLN A 77 -0.36 23.62 -19.66
N THR A 78 -1.08 24.05 -18.63
CA THR A 78 -1.89 23.16 -17.80
C THR A 78 -2.99 22.46 -18.61
N VAL A 79 -3.65 23.18 -19.53
CA VAL A 79 -4.67 22.60 -20.41
C VAL A 79 -4.07 21.54 -21.34
N ILE A 80 -2.89 21.80 -21.92
CA ILE A 80 -2.18 20.85 -22.78
C ILE A 80 -1.82 19.58 -22.00
N GLU A 81 -1.36 19.73 -20.75
CA GLU A 81 -1.02 18.59 -19.90
C GLU A 81 -2.26 17.75 -19.56
N ILE A 82 -3.39 18.39 -19.22
CA ILE A 82 -4.66 17.69 -18.97
C ILE A 82 -5.10 16.90 -20.20
N ASP A 83 -5.02 17.49 -21.40
CA ASP A 83 -5.39 16.82 -22.66
C ASP A 83 -4.50 15.60 -22.95
N HIS A 84 -3.19 15.73 -22.69
CA HIS A 84 -2.25 14.64 -22.80
C HIS A 84 -2.55 13.49 -21.81
N TRP A 85 -2.86 13.83 -20.55
CA TRP A 85 -3.29 12.86 -19.54
C TRP A 85 -4.57 12.14 -19.95
N TYR A 86 -5.56 12.87 -20.46
CA TYR A 86 -6.83 12.30 -20.90
C TYR A 86 -6.64 11.34 -22.09
N SER A 87 -5.79 11.70 -23.04
CA SER A 87 -5.44 10.85 -24.18
C SER A 87 -4.76 9.55 -23.75
N ARG A 88 -3.83 9.61 -22.80
CA ARG A 88 -3.19 8.41 -22.23
C ARG A 88 -4.19 7.52 -21.51
N LEU A 89 -5.10 8.10 -20.73
CA LEU A 89 -6.14 7.36 -20.02
C LEU A 89 -7.05 6.60 -20.99
N LEU A 90 -7.45 7.23 -22.10
CA LEU A 90 -8.25 6.60 -23.15
C LEU A 90 -7.53 5.41 -23.79
N GLU A 91 -6.24 5.55 -24.09
CA GLU A 91 -5.44 4.47 -24.67
C GLU A 91 -5.30 3.30 -23.68
N THR A 92 -4.97 3.58 -22.41
CA THR A 92 -4.91 2.54 -21.36
C THR A 92 -6.24 1.82 -21.20
N LYS A 93 -7.36 2.56 -21.19
CA LYS A 93 -8.70 1.96 -21.12
C LYS A 93 -8.96 1.02 -22.30
N LYS A 94 -8.54 1.42 -23.51
CA LYS A 94 -8.69 0.60 -24.71
C LYS A 94 -7.88 -0.71 -24.59
N THR A 95 -6.63 -0.64 -24.15
CA THR A 95 -5.80 -1.83 -23.92
C THR A 95 -6.39 -2.77 -22.87
N VAL A 96 -6.92 -2.23 -21.77
CA VAL A 96 -7.57 -3.05 -20.73
C VAL A 96 -8.80 -3.78 -21.29
N VAL A 97 -9.62 -3.10 -22.09
CA VAL A 97 -10.78 -3.74 -22.75
C VAL A 97 -10.34 -4.86 -23.70
N GLU A 98 -9.31 -4.62 -24.51
CA GLU A 98 -8.75 -5.63 -25.42
C GLU A 98 -8.22 -6.86 -24.67
N ASN A 99 -7.52 -6.65 -23.54
CA ASN A 99 -7.01 -7.73 -22.68
C ASN A 99 -8.14 -8.54 -22.04
N ILE A 100 -9.20 -7.89 -21.56
CA ILE A 100 -10.38 -8.57 -21.01
C ILE A 100 -11.06 -9.42 -22.08
N GLU A 101 -11.23 -8.90 -23.30
CA GLU A 101 -11.80 -9.66 -24.41
C GLU A 101 -10.97 -10.88 -24.77
N GLN A 102 -9.63 -10.74 -24.77
CA GLN A 102 -8.72 -11.85 -25.05
C GLN A 102 -8.79 -12.92 -23.96
N SER A 103 -8.71 -12.53 -22.68
CA SER A 103 -8.86 -13.44 -21.54
C SER A 103 -10.19 -14.18 -21.56
N ARG A 104 -11.28 -13.50 -21.97
CA ARG A 104 -12.60 -14.12 -22.15
C ARG A 104 -12.57 -15.20 -23.24
N LYS A 105 -11.95 -14.93 -24.39
CA LYS A 105 -11.81 -15.92 -25.49
C LYS A 105 -11.02 -17.14 -25.04
N ASP A 106 -9.91 -16.93 -24.31
CA ASP A 106 -9.06 -18.01 -23.82
C ASP A 106 -9.78 -18.84 -22.74
N GLY A 107 -10.54 -18.18 -21.87
CA GLY A 107 -11.47 -18.84 -20.94
C GLY A 107 -12.50 -19.73 -21.66
N GLN A 108 -13.16 -19.19 -22.69
CA GLN A 108 -14.14 -19.94 -23.49
C GLN A 108 -13.51 -21.16 -24.20
N ALA A 109 -12.29 -21.02 -24.73
CA ALA A 109 -11.56 -22.12 -25.34
C ALA A 109 -11.23 -23.23 -24.33
N ARG A 110 -10.77 -22.87 -23.12
CA ARG A 110 -10.50 -23.81 -22.02
C ARG A 110 -11.74 -24.56 -21.59
N VAL A 111 -12.87 -23.87 -21.41
CA VAL A 111 -14.16 -24.48 -21.05
C VAL A 111 -14.62 -25.45 -22.15
N SER A 112 -14.50 -25.06 -23.42
CA SER A 112 -14.86 -25.94 -24.55
C SER A 112 -14.02 -27.22 -24.59
N LYS A 113 -12.72 -27.11 -24.30
CA LYS A 113 -11.81 -28.27 -24.19
C LYS A 113 -12.19 -29.18 -23.02
N LEU A 114 -12.50 -28.61 -21.85
CA LEU A 114 -12.95 -29.38 -20.68
C LEU A 114 -14.26 -30.13 -20.96
N LEU A 115 -15.23 -29.49 -21.62
CA LEU A 115 -16.48 -30.14 -22.03
C LEU A 115 -16.23 -31.32 -22.98
N SER A 116 -15.33 -31.16 -23.95
CA SER A 116 -14.92 -32.26 -24.84
C SER A 116 -14.29 -33.43 -24.07
N ASN A 117 -13.41 -33.13 -23.10
CA ASN A 117 -12.77 -34.17 -22.30
C ASN A 117 -13.79 -34.90 -21.41
N LEU A 118 -14.74 -34.19 -20.82
CA LEU A 118 -15.81 -34.78 -20.02
C LEU A 118 -16.71 -35.71 -20.84
N GLN A 119 -16.97 -35.38 -22.11
CA GLN A 119 -17.71 -36.27 -23.01
C GLN A 119 -16.96 -37.58 -23.28
N VAL A 120 -15.64 -37.52 -23.46
CA VAL A 120 -14.80 -38.73 -23.63
C VAL A 120 -14.85 -39.60 -22.38
N VAL A 121 -14.61 -39.00 -21.21
CA VAL A 121 -14.67 -39.73 -19.92
C VAL A 121 -16.06 -40.34 -19.69
N SER A 122 -17.13 -39.61 -20.01
CA SER A 122 -18.48 -40.13 -19.92
C SER A 122 -18.71 -41.33 -20.84
N ALA A 123 -18.17 -41.31 -22.06
CA ALA A 123 -18.25 -42.43 -22.99
C ALA A 123 -17.46 -43.64 -22.48
N ASP A 124 -16.29 -43.43 -21.91
CA ASP A 124 -15.45 -44.49 -21.32
C ASP A 124 -16.15 -45.14 -20.12
N ILE A 125 -16.75 -44.35 -19.22
CA ILE A 125 -17.54 -44.85 -18.09
C ILE A 125 -18.73 -45.69 -18.58
N GLN A 126 -19.43 -45.24 -19.63
CA GLN A 126 -20.52 -46.02 -20.23
C GLN A 126 -20.02 -47.33 -20.84
N GLY A 127 -18.83 -47.34 -21.45
CA GLY A 127 -18.15 -48.53 -21.97
C GLY A 127 -17.80 -49.54 -20.86
N LEU A 128 -17.18 -49.06 -19.78
CA LEU A 128 -16.85 -49.86 -18.60
C LEU A 128 -18.11 -50.44 -17.94
N THR A 129 -19.17 -49.64 -17.81
CA THR A 129 -20.45 -50.10 -17.25
C THR A 129 -21.04 -51.25 -18.07
N LYS A 130 -20.97 -51.19 -19.40
CA LYS A 130 -21.40 -52.30 -20.28
C LYS A 130 -20.56 -53.55 -20.09
N GLN A 131 -19.24 -53.42 -19.91
CA GLN A 131 -18.35 -54.57 -19.64
C GLN A 131 -18.64 -55.21 -18.27
N ILE A 132 -18.85 -54.39 -17.24
CA ILE A 132 -19.17 -54.85 -15.88
C ILE A 132 -20.51 -55.60 -15.85
N ILE A 133 -21.48 -55.25 -16.71
CA ILE A 133 -22.74 -56.00 -16.85
C ILE A 133 -22.56 -57.30 -17.66
N TYR A 134 -21.66 -57.30 -18.64
CA TYR A 134 -21.44 -58.45 -19.53
C TYR A 134 -20.69 -59.61 -18.86
N GLU A 135 -19.70 -59.32 -18.01
CA GLU A 135 -18.88 -60.33 -17.31
C GLU A 135 -19.72 -61.28 -16.42
N PRO A 136 -20.63 -60.81 -15.53
CA PRO A 136 -21.51 -61.67 -14.73
C PRO A 136 -22.43 -62.55 -15.59
N THR A 137 -22.91 -62.02 -16.72
CA THR A 137 -23.77 -62.76 -17.65
C THR A 137 -22.99 -63.90 -18.32
N ARG A 138 -21.72 -63.64 -18.66
CA ARG A 138 -20.82 -64.67 -19.21
C ARG A 138 -20.45 -65.72 -18.16
N THR A 139 -20.20 -65.33 -16.92
CA THR A 139 -19.93 -66.28 -15.81
C THR A 139 -21.15 -67.15 -15.52
N ALA A 140 -22.36 -66.57 -15.56
CA ALA A 140 -23.61 -67.31 -15.41
C ALA A 140 -23.82 -68.34 -16.53
N ASN A 141 -23.57 -67.96 -17.79
CA ASN A 141 -23.66 -68.89 -18.92
C ASN A 141 -22.63 -70.03 -18.82
N ILE A 142 -21.38 -69.73 -18.40
CA ILE A 142 -20.35 -70.77 -18.18
C ILE A 142 -20.74 -71.71 -17.04
N LEU A 143 -21.32 -71.19 -15.96
CA LEU A 143 -21.81 -72.00 -14.84
C LEU A 143 -22.99 -72.91 -15.27
N GLU A 144 -23.87 -72.42 -16.13
CA GLU A 144 -24.96 -73.21 -16.70
C GLU A 144 -24.43 -74.32 -17.63
N GLU A 145 -23.48 -74.00 -18.50
CA GLU A 145 -22.80 -74.97 -19.37
C GLU A 145 -22.07 -76.06 -18.54
N LEU A 146 -21.38 -75.66 -17.47
CA LEU A 146 -20.73 -76.59 -16.54
C LEU A 146 -21.74 -77.52 -15.84
N GLY A 147 -22.91 -77.00 -15.45
CA GLY A 147 -23.99 -77.80 -14.87
C GLY A 147 -24.56 -78.84 -15.83
N THR A 148 -24.68 -78.51 -17.12
CA THR A 148 -25.08 -79.49 -18.16
C THR A 148 -24.03 -80.58 -18.38
N ILE A 149 -22.73 -80.22 -18.37
CA ILE A 149 -21.63 -81.18 -18.52
C ILE A 149 -21.61 -82.16 -17.33
N GLU A 150 -21.86 -81.68 -16.11
CA GLU A 150 -21.95 -82.51 -14.90
C GLU A 150 -23.13 -83.49 -14.96
N LEU A 151 -24.28 -83.06 -15.46
CA LEU A 151 -25.45 -83.90 -15.68
C LEU A 151 -25.19 -85.01 -16.72
N ASP A 152 -24.49 -84.70 -17.80
CA ASP A 152 -24.14 -85.67 -18.84
C ASP A 152 -23.06 -86.66 -18.38
N LEU A 153 -22.09 -86.22 -17.58
CA LEU A 153 -21.12 -87.09 -16.90
C LEU A 153 -21.81 -88.07 -15.95
N ASN A 154 -22.78 -87.59 -15.15
CA ASN A 154 -23.53 -88.45 -14.24
C ASN A 154 -24.38 -89.50 -14.97
N LYS A 155 -24.96 -89.16 -16.12
CA LYS A 155 -25.65 -90.15 -16.98
C LYS A 155 -24.68 -91.21 -17.51
N LEU A 156 -23.48 -90.83 -17.95
CA LEU A 156 -22.44 -91.76 -18.43
C LEU A 156 -21.95 -92.73 -17.34
N VAL A 157 -21.86 -92.28 -16.08
CA VAL A 157 -21.48 -93.13 -14.93
C VAL A 157 -22.57 -94.17 -14.61
N ILE A 158 -23.84 -93.85 -14.86
CA ILE A 158 -24.96 -94.79 -14.68
C ILE A 158 -24.98 -95.84 -15.80
N THR A 159 -24.70 -95.45 -17.05
CA THR A 159 -24.71 -96.40 -18.19
C THR A 159 -23.54 -97.39 -18.17
N LYS A 160 -22.42 -97.05 -17.53
CA LYS A 160 -21.22 -97.92 -17.45
C LYS A 160 -21.24 -98.93 -16.29
N LYS A 161 -22.27 -98.92 -15.44
CA LYS A 161 -22.39 -99.76 -14.23
C LYS A 161 -23.25 -101.03 -14.39
N MET A 162 -23.74 -101.33 -15.60
CA MET A 162 -24.34 -102.64 -15.89
C MET A 162 -23.39 -103.46 -16.77
N ASP A 163 -23.14 -104.69 -16.31
CA ASP A 163 -22.32 -105.77 -16.88
C ASP A 163 -20.79 -105.65 -16.71
N LEU A 164 -20.27 -106.07 -15.55
CA LEU A 164 -19.07 -106.93 -15.46
C LEU A 164 -18.91 -107.48 -14.01
N PRO A 165 -18.50 -108.75 -13.82
CA PRO A 165 -18.47 -109.40 -12.51
C PRO A 165 -17.34 -108.89 -11.61
N GLU A 166 -17.60 -108.95 -10.29
CA GLU A 166 -16.68 -108.61 -9.21
C GLU A 166 -15.27 -109.18 -9.41
N ILE A 167 -14.30 -108.28 -9.52
CA ILE A 167 -12.91 -108.55 -9.17
C ILE A 167 -12.57 -107.51 -8.12
N THR A 168 -12.34 -107.97 -6.89
CA THR A 168 -11.87 -107.16 -5.76
C THR A 168 -10.38 -106.85 -5.94
N PRO A 169 -9.94 -105.58 -5.84
CA PRO A 169 -8.58 -105.26 -5.46
C PRO A 169 -8.56 -104.62 -4.06
N LYS A 170 -7.78 -105.23 -3.17
CA LYS A 170 -7.28 -104.61 -1.94
C LYS A 170 -6.37 -103.44 -2.30
N GLY A 171 -6.63 -102.28 -1.74
CA GLY A 171 -5.76 -101.10 -1.89
C GLY A 171 -6.48 -99.88 -1.33
N GLU A 172 -6.25 -99.64 -0.04
CA GLU A 172 -6.75 -98.49 0.71
C GLU A 172 -6.15 -97.18 0.18
N LEU A 173 -6.99 -96.21 -0.13
CA LEU A 173 -6.68 -94.80 -0.02
C LEU A 173 -7.86 -94.14 0.71
N GLN A 174 -7.67 -93.92 2.01
CA GLN A 174 -8.59 -93.16 2.83
C GLN A 174 -8.42 -91.67 2.52
N PHE A 175 -9.51 -91.02 2.11
CA PHE A 175 -9.69 -89.59 2.33
C PHE A 175 -10.87 -89.42 3.26
N GLU A 176 -10.61 -88.87 4.45
CA GLU A 176 -11.63 -88.45 5.38
C GLU A 176 -12.51 -87.36 4.76
N SER A 177 -13.76 -87.40 5.18
CA SER A 177 -14.90 -86.93 4.41
C SER A 177 -15.65 -85.83 5.16
N ILE A 178 -16.13 -84.83 4.40
CA ILE A 178 -17.37 -84.04 4.63
C ILE A 178 -17.20 -83.02 5.80
N ILE A 179 -17.59 -81.74 5.71
CA ILE A 179 -18.93 -81.16 5.56
C ILE A 179 -18.76 -79.64 5.36
N GLY A 180 -19.42 -79.06 4.35
CA GLY A 180 -19.84 -77.64 4.38
C GLY A 180 -21.34 -77.56 4.72
N PRO A 181 -22.02 -76.40 4.67
CA PRO A 181 -21.60 -75.00 4.87
C PRO A 181 -22.48 -74.29 5.94
N THR A 182 -22.13 -73.06 6.35
CA THR A 182 -23.17 -72.04 6.63
C THR A 182 -22.62 -70.64 6.42
N ILE A 183 -23.37 -69.86 5.65
CA ILE A 183 -23.14 -68.44 5.36
C ILE A 183 -23.58 -67.64 6.58
N ASN A 184 -22.81 -66.63 6.97
CA ASN A 184 -23.36 -65.40 7.53
C ASN A 184 -22.52 -64.21 7.10
N THR A 185 -23.19 -63.29 6.42
CA THR A 185 -22.77 -61.95 6.04
C THR A 185 -22.70 -61.05 7.27
N GLU A 186 -21.53 -60.51 7.59
CA GLU A 186 -21.33 -59.21 8.25
C GLU A 186 -19.82 -58.98 8.54
N GLY A 187 -19.31 -57.79 8.24
CA GLY A 187 -18.11 -57.26 8.90
C GLY A 187 -16.81 -57.20 8.09
N LEU A 188 -16.53 -56.01 7.55
CA LEU A 188 -15.25 -55.29 7.52
C LEU A 188 -13.96 -56.11 7.34
N VAL A 189 -13.27 -56.00 6.20
CA VAL A 189 -12.25 -54.96 5.92
C VAL A 189 -11.30 -54.74 7.09
N GLN A 190 -10.25 -55.56 7.17
CA GLN A 190 -8.95 -55.13 7.70
C GLN A 190 -7.84 -56.10 7.26
N SER A 191 -6.63 -55.55 7.03
CA SER A 191 -5.34 -56.20 6.67
C SER A 191 -4.94 -55.95 5.21
N CYS A 192 -3.78 -55.41 4.85
CA CYS A 192 -2.63 -54.93 5.61
C CYS A 192 -1.76 -54.10 4.64
N LEU A 193 -1.38 -52.89 5.04
CA LEU A 193 -0.17 -52.22 4.57
C LEU A 193 0.91 -52.42 5.66
N THR A 194 1.99 -53.09 5.30
CA THR A 194 3.30 -53.08 5.95
C THR A 194 4.22 -52.35 4.98
N THR A 195 5.05 -51.35 5.30
CA THR A 195 6.02 -51.10 6.40
C THR A 195 6.88 -49.87 5.95
N PRO A 196 7.94 -49.38 6.65
CA PRO A 196 8.08 -48.87 8.03
C PRO A 196 9.03 -47.62 8.18
N PHE A 197 9.30 -47.18 9.43
CA PHE A 197 10.37 -46.26 9.95
C PHE A 197 10.18 -44.73 9.76
N ASN A 198 10.44 -43.82 10.73
CA ASN A 198 11.24 -43.85 11.96
C ASN A 198 10.80 -42.76 12.97
N ASP A 199 11.09 -42.97 14.25
CA ASP A 199 10.74 -42.16 15.43
C ASP A 199 11.58 -40.88 15.63
N ASN A 200 10.95 -39.88 16.28
CA ASN A 200 11.42 -39.11 17.46
C ASN A 200 11.06 -37.61 17.38
N ASN A 201 10.01 -37.20 18.11
CA ASN A 201 10.13 -36.37 19.32
C ASN A 201 8.77 -35.83 19.76
N GLU A 202 8.39 -36.21 20.98
CA GLU A 202 7.31 -35.60 21.76
C GLU A 202 7.67 -34.17 22.17
N THR A 203 6.72 -33.26 22.06
CA THR A 203 6.42 -32.35 23.19
C THR A 203 5.00 -31.82 23.08
N ALA A 204 4.29 -31.94 24.20
CA ALA A 204 2.86 -31.74 24.39
C ALA A 204 2.40 -30.28 24.22
N ALA A 205 1.33 -30.08 23.45
CA ALA A 205 0.46 -28.92 23.60
C ALA A 205 -0.76 -29.34 24.44
N LYS A 206 -0.95 -28.66 25.56
CA LYS A 206 -2.17 -28.73 26.38
C LYS A 206 -3.23 -27.86 25.71
N ASP A 207 -4.34 -28.49 25.33
CA ASP A 207 -5.60 -27.81 25.04
C ASP A 207 -6.22 -27.30 26.34
N ASP A 208 -6.61 -26.03 26.35
CA ASP A 208 -7.70 -25.52 27.18
C ASP A 208 -8.60 -24.62 26.32
N PRO A 209 -9.92 -24.58 26.59
CA PRO A 209 -10.93 -24.31 25.57
C PRO A 209 -11.23 -22.81 25.38
N ILE A 210 -11.53 -22.46 24.14
CA ILE A 210 -12.01 -21.15 23.70
C ILE A 210 -13.35 -20.85 24.36
N ASN A 211 -13.36 -19.83 25.22
CA ASN A 211 -14.53 -19.28 25.86
C ASN A 211 -15.09 -18.15 24.97
N LEU A 212 -16.08 -18.47 24.14
CA LEU A 212 -16.80 -17.49 23.32
C LEU A 212 -17.69 -16.62 24.21
N SER A 213 -17.33 -15.35 24.36
CA SER A 213 -18.25 -14.30 24.83
C SER A 213 -18.84 -13.54 23.63
N PRO A 214 -20.10 -13.10 23.70
CA PRO A 214 -20.86 -12.64 22.54
C PRO A 214 -20.50 -11.21 22.16
N TRP A 215 -20.15 -11.01 20.89
CA TRP A 215 -19.90 -9.69 20.30
C TRP A 215 -21.23 -8.98 20.03
N ASN A 216 -21.29 -7.73 20.47
CA ASN A 216 -22.39 -6.79 20.22
C ASN A 216 -22.58 -6.56 18.72
N GLU A 217 -23.80 -6.82 18.25
CA GLU A 217 -24.32 -6.40 16.96
C GLU A 217 -24.39 -4.87 16.91
N ASN A 218 -23.53 -4.25 16.10
CA ASN A 218 -23.77 -3.02 15.35
C ASN A 218 -22.51 -2.71 14.52
N SER A 219 -22.25 -3.53 13.50
CA SER A 219 -21.41 -3.14 12.37
C SER A 219 -22.18 -3.44 11.10
N LEU A 220 -22.52 -2.39 10.38
CA LEU A 220 -23.02 -2.46 9.00
C LEU A 220 -22.09 -3.38 8.21
N ALA A 221 -22.68 -4.31 7.47
CA ALA A 221 -21.98 -5.32 6.71
C ALA A 221 -20.95 -4.69 5.76
N ASP A 222 -19.70 -5.14 5.89
CA ASP A 222 -18.62 -4.91 4.94
C ASP A 222 -18.98 -5.56 3.60
N GLU A 223 -19.12 -4.74 2.56
CA GLU A 223 -18.92 -5.21 1.19
C GLU A 223 -17.41 -5.43 1.02
N SER A 224 -16.99 -6.70 0.95
CA SER A 224 -15.59 -7.04 0.63
C SER A 224 -15.30 -6.60 -0.80
N LEU A 225 -14.57 -5.50 -0.95
CA LEU A 225 -14.02 -5.05 -2.22
C LEU A 225 -13.13 -6.16 -2.84
N PRO A 226 -13.05 -6.26 -4.18
CA PRO A 226 -12.15 -7.22 -4.81
C PRO A 226 -10.71 -6.95 -4.36
N VAL A 227 -10.08 -7.98 -3.80
CA VAL A 227 -8.69 -7.95 -3.35
C VAL A 227 -7.83 -8.54 -4.45
N ASP A 228 -6.93 -7.73 -5.00
CA ASP A 228 -5.91 -8.20 -5.94
C ASP A 228 -4.61 -8.44 -5.16
N LEU A 229 -4.10 -9.68 -5.22
CA LEU A 229 -2.83 -10.07 -4.61
C LEU A 229 -1.73 -10.05 -5.66
N ILE A 230 -0.63 -9.37 -5.33
CA ILE A 230 0.54 -9.21 -6.18
C ILE A 230 1.71 -9.90 -5.48
N SER A 231 2.31 -10.89 -6.14
CA SER A 231 3.47 -11.58 -5.61
C SER A 231 4.76 -10.82 -5.96
N THR A 232 5.62 -10.62 -4.97
CA THR A 232 6.96 -10.06 -5.11
C THR A 232 8.01 -11.15 -5.08
N THR A 233 9.14 -10.89 -5.74
CA THR A 233 10.28 -11.82 -5.78
C THR A 233 10.93 -12.02 -4.42
N TYR A 234 10.83 -10.99 -3.57
CA TYR A 234 11.50 -10.92 -2.29
C TYR A 234 10.55 -10.43 -1.20
N PRO A 235 10.77 -10.80 0.08
CA PRO A 235 9.92 -10.37 1.17
C PRO A 235 10.02 -8.86 1.41
N VAL A 236 8.90 -8.23 1.76
CA VAL A 236 8.77 -6.77 1.78
C VAL A 236 8.98 -6.17 3.18
N ASP A 237 10.10 -5.47 3.41
CA ASP A 237 10.41 -4.79 4.69
C ASP A 237 9.89 -3.35 4.74
N CYS A 238 10.12 -2.58 3.68
CA CYS A 238 9.65 -1.20 3.53
C CYS A 238 9.19 -1.01 2.09
N LEU A 239 8.12 -0.23 1.89
CA LEU A 239 7.60 0.05 0.56
C LEU A 239 7.13 1.50 0.41
N ALA A 240 7.13 2.00 -0.82
CA ALA A 240 6.61 3.31 -1.21
C ALA A 240 6.15 3.27 -2.67
N SER A 241 5.17 4.08 -3.03
CA SER A 241 4.65 4.14 -4.40
C SER A 241 4.93 5.49 -5.06
N ASP A 242 5.29 5.47 -6.34
CA ASP A 242 5.36 6.65 -7.21
C ASP A 242 3.99 7.07 -7.78
N GLY A 243 2.92 6.39 -7.36
CA GLY A 243 1.57 6.55 -7.87
C GLY A 243 1.17 5.45 -8.85
N PHE A 244 2.11 4.72 -9.46
CA PHE A 244 1.81 3.67 -10.44
C PHE A 244 2.36 2.31 -10.03
N ASN A 245 3.57 2.30 -9.49
CA ASN A 245 4.30 1.11 -9.11
C ASN A 245 4.77 1.25 -7.66
N VAL A 246 5.40 0.20 -7.13
CA VAL A 246 5.94 0.20 -5.78
C VAL A 246 7.42 -0.12 -5.82
N MET A 247 8.22 0.72 -5.17
CA MET A 247 9.58 0.35 -4.81
C MET A 247 9.56 -0.21 -3.40
N TYR A 248 10.31 -1.28 -3.17
CA TYR A 248 10.39 -1.93 -1.88
C TYR A 248 11.80 -2.40 -1.55
N THR A 249 12.05 -2.69 -0.28
CA THR A 249 13.31 -3.27 0.20
C THR A 249 13.06 -4.60 0.87
N SER A 250 14.03 -5.51 0.85
CA SER A 250 14.03 -6.75 1.62
C SER A 250 15.14 -6.76 2.66
N THR A 251 14.89 -7.43 3.79
CA THR A 251 15.90 -7.71 4.82
C THR A 251 16.80 -8.90 4.49
N ASP A 252 16.52 -9.62 3.41
CA ASP A 252 17.36 -10.75 2.99
C ASP A 252 18.78 -10.29 2.70
N THR A 253 19.75 -11.19 2.88
CA THR A 253 21.16 -10.89 2.63
C THR A 253 21.61 -11.39 1.26
N PRO A 254 22.24 -10.54 0.43
CA PRO A 254 22.51 -9.12 0.68
C PRO A 254 21.24 -8.27 0.63
N TYR A 255 21.18 -7.17 1.40
CA TYR A 255 20.04 -6.25 1.33
C TYR A 255 19.80 -5.81 -0.10
N ILE A 256 18.53 -5.73 -0.50
CA ILE A 256 18.14 -5.36 -1.85
C ILE A 256 17.12 -4.23 -1.83
N ILE A 257 17.09 -3.54 -2.97
CA ILE A 257 16.02 -2.64 -3.36
C ILE A 257 15.45 -3.16 -4.68
N ALA A 258 14.13 -3.27 -4.77
CA ALA A 258 13.41 -3.84 -5.89
C ALA A 258 12.25 -2.93 -6.30
N TYR A 259 11.85 -3.04 -7.56
CA TYR A 259 10.78 -2.22 -8.15
C TYR A 259 9.72 -3.15 -8.72
N CYS A 260 8.57 -3.22 -8.05
CA CYS A 260 7.43 -4.05 -8.40
C CYS A 260 6.45 -3.27 -9.28
N HIS A 261 6.20 -3.80 -10.47
CA HIS A 261 5.20 -3.26 -11.38
C HIS A 261 3.81 -3.79 -11.00
N LEU A 262 2.88 -2.89 -10.63
CA LEU A 262 1.54 -3.31 -10.17
C LEU A 262 0.60 -3.71 -11.33
N GLY A 263 0.97 -3.41 -12.59
CA GLY A 263 0.22 -3.87 -13.76
C GLY A 263 0.60 -5.31 -14.12
N ASN A 264 -0.30 -6.03 -14.83
CA ASN A 264 -0.11 -7.40 -15.35
C ASN A 264 1.07 -7.51 -16.33
N ASN A 265 2.29 -7.30 -15.85
CA ASN A 265 3.50 -7.62 -16.57
C ASN A 265 3.92 -9.02 -16.11
N GLU A 266 3.94 -9.95 -17.06
CA GLU A 266 4.37 -11.34 -16.93
C GLU A 266 5.91 -11.46 -16.67
N GLU A 267 6.54 -10.46 -16.04
CA GLU A 267 7.96 -10.55 -15.71
C GLU A 267 8.14 -11.54 -14.55
N GLU A 268 8.96 -12.58 -14.76
CA GLU A 268 9.21 -13.63 -13.76
C GLU A 268 9.97 -13.12 -12.52
N GLU A 269 10.68 -11.98 -12.60
CA GLU A 269 11.48 -11.43 -11.50
C GLU A 269 11.42 -9.89 -11.48
N ASP A 270 11.24 -9.31 -10.28
CA ASP A 270 11.27 -7.87 -10.08
C ASP A 270 12.66 -7.28 -10.39
N PRO A 271 12.74 -6.19 -11.18
CA PRO A 271 13.97 -5.44 -11.33
C PRO A 271 14.52 -5.03 -9.96
N HIS A 272 15.76 -5.44 -9.67
CA HIS A 272 16.37 -5.23 -8.36
C HIS A 272 17.82 -4.78 -8.43
N ARG A 273 18.33 -4.31 -7.30
CA ARG A 273 19.74 -3.96 -7.10
C ARG A 273 20.16 -4.27 -5.67
N VAL A 274 21.38 -4.77 -5.52
CA VAL A 274 22.01 -4.90 -4.19
C VAL A 274 22.18 -3.52 -3.55
N TRP A 275 21.62 -3.38 -2.35
CA TRP A 275 21.70 -2.20 -1.51
C TRP A 275 22.97 -2.25 -0.66
N TYR A 276 24.01 -1.54 -1.11
CA TYR A 276 25.29 -1.46 -0.40
C TYR A 276 25.32 -0.41 0.72
N GLN A 277 24.18 0.19 1.05
CA GLN A 277 24.08 1.20 2.10
C GLN A 277 23.49 0.57 3.37
N PRO A 278 23.45 1.29 4.51
CA PRO A 278 22.81 0.77 5.71
C PRO A 278 21.32 0.50 5.48
N ARG A 279 20.75 -0.42 6.27
CA ARG A 279 19.34 -0.81 6.18
C ARG A 279 18.41 0.41 6.13
N VAL A 280 17.46 0.36 5.20
CA VAL A 280 16.39 1.35 5.10
C VAL A 280 15.44 1.16 6.28
N LEU A 281 15.16 2.24 7.00
CA LEU A 281 14.29 2.26 8.18
C LEU A 281 12.92 2.87 7.88
N ASP A 282 12.85 3.71 6.85
CA ASP A 282 11.60 4.29 6.37
C ASP A 282 11.77 4.74 4.92
N MET A 283 10.67 4.73 4.17
CA MET A 283 10.68 5.03 2.75
C MET A 283 9.41 5.72 2.30
N ILE A 284 9.58 6.75 1.48
CA ILE A 284 8.50 7.49 0.84
C ILE A 284 8.86 7.77 -0.62
N TYR A 285 7.86 8.14 -1.41
CA TYR A 285 8.09 8.79 -2.69
C TYR A 285 7.80 10.28 -2.56
N TRP A 286 8.71 11.12 -3.04
CA TRP A 286 8.55 12.57 -2.99
C TRP A 286 8.34 13.13 -4.38
N LYS A 287 7.07 13.39 -4.70
CA LYS A 287 6.61 13.84 -6.01
C LYS A 287 7.35 15.08 -6.53
N THR A 288 7.68 16.01 -5.65
CA THR A 288 8.33 17.29 -6.00
C THR A 288 9.69 17.11 -6.68
N ILE A 289 10.40 16.04 -6.34
CA ILE A 289 11.72 15.72 -6.93
C ILE A 289 11.68 14.45 -7.79
N ASP A 290 10.51 13.86 -7.98
CA ASP A 290 10.27 12.63 -8.74
C ASP A 290 11.21 11.48 -8.34
N ARG A 291 11.37 11.25 -7.03
CA ARG A 291 12.26 10.22 -6.50
C ARG A 291 11.73 9.57 -5.25
N PHE A 292 12.12 8.32 -5.04
CA PHE A 292 12.00 7.66 -3.75
C PHE A 292 13.06 8.21 -2.79
N VAL A 293 12.67 8.34 -1.53
CA VAL A 293 13.50 8.83 -0.43
C VAL A 293 13.59 7.73 0.61
N CYS A 294 14.79 7.20 0.80
CA CYS A 294 15.10 6.12 1.72
C CYS A 294 15.87 6.68 2.91
N ALA A 295 15.30 6.55 4.12
CA ALA A 295 15.94 6.96 5.35
C ALA A 295 16.70 5.79 5.98
N THR A 296 17.91 6.05 6.48
CA THR A 296 18.77 5.06 7.13
C THR A 296 19.39 5.68 8.39
N ASN A 297 20.02 4.86 9.22
CA ASN A 297 20.79 5.36 10.37
C ASN A 297 22.06 6.19 10.01
N LYS A 298 22.43 6.29 8.72
CA LYS A 298 23.56 7.11 8.23
C LYS A 298 23.15 8.30 7.37
N GLY A 299 21.86 8.53 7.17
CA GLY A 299 21.41 9.60 6.29
C GLY A 299 20.21 9.24 5.43
N VAL A 300 19.88 10.20 4.56
CA VAL A 300 18.81 10.07 3.55
C VAL A 300 19.44 9.86 2.18
N TYR A 301 18.95 8.86 1.47
CA TYR A 301 19.30 8.56 0.09
C TYR A 301 18.09 8.78 -0.81
N THR A 302 18.35 9.19 -2.04
CA THR A 302 17.33 9.20 -3.09
C THR A 302 17.57 8.08 -4.07
N VAL A 303 16.48 7.50 -4.55
CA VAL A 303 16.51 6.42 -5.54
C VAL A 303 15.60 6.80 -6.69
N GLU A 304 16.15 6.71 -7.89
CA GLU A 304 15.46 6.88 -9.15
C GLU A 304 15.58 5.55 -9.92
N TYR A 305 14.45 5.00 -10.36
CA TYR A 305 14.42 3.85 -11.25
C TYR A 305 13.90 4.31 -12.61
N ASN A 306 14.76 4.22 -13.63
CA ASN A 306 14.41 4.67 -14.98
C ASN A 306 15.14 3.81 -16.02
N ASN A 307 14.41 3.39 -17.06
CA ASN A 307 14.93 2.54 -18.14
C ASN A 307 15.67 1.29 -17.63
N GLY A 308 15.09 0.57 -16.67
CA GLY A 308 15.70 -0.64 -16.11
C GLY A 308 16.88 -0.41 -15.17
N LYS A 309 17.19 0.84 -14.80
CA LYS A 309 18.40 1.17 -14.03
C LYS A 309 18.07 1.96 -12.77
N PHE A 310 18.63 1.49 -11.66
CA PHE A 310 18.62 2.20 -10.39
C PHE A 310 19.76 3.22 -10.33
N LYS A 311 19.43 4.45 -9.97
CA LYS A 311 20.36 5.51 -9.61
C LYS A 311 20.14 5.89 -8.15
N ILE A 312 21.15 5.61 -7.32
CA ILE A 312 21.10 5.87 -5.88
C ILE A 312 22.05 7.04 -5.60
N LEU A 313 21.53 8.10 -4.99
CA LEU A 313 22.29 9.29 -4.62
C LEU A 313 22.15 9.56 -3.13
N HIS A 314 23.24 10.00 -2.50
CA HIS A 314 23.19 10.41 -1.11
C HIS A 314 22.76 11.88 -1.01
N ALA A 315 21.69 12.15 -0.26
CA ALA A 315 21.07 13.47 -0.17
C ALA A 315 21.43 14.20 1.13
N ILE A 316 21.29 13.53 2.29
CA ILE A 316 21.58 14.11 3.60
C ILE A 316 22.52 13.17 4.35
N ARG A 317 23.66 13.67 4.84
CA ARG A 317 24.63 12.92 5.63
C ARG A 317 24.34 13.06 7.13
N SER A 318 24.29 11.95 7.85
CA SER A 318 24.32 11.96 9.31
C SER A 318 25.05 10.75 9.85
N ASN A 319 25.71 10.88 11.00
CA ASN A 319 26.38 9.74 11.64
C ASN A 319 25.73 9.34 12.97
N THR A 320 24.58 9.94 13.31
CA THR A 320 24.05 9.94 14.67
C THR A 320 22.56 9.63 14.77
N TRP A 321 21.95 9.09 13.72
CA TRP A 321 20.54 8.75 13.73
C TRP A 321 20.35 7.31 14.18
N ASP A 322 19.73 7.12 15.35
CA ASP A 322 19.41 5.78 15.85
C ASP A 322 18.08 5.27 15.27
N ASP A 323 17.09 6.16 15.18
CA ASP A 323 15.77 5.89 14.61
C ASP A 323 15.31 7.13 13.82
N VAL A 324 15.02 6.94 12.54
CA VAL A 324 14.64 8.02 11.62
C VAL A 324 13.38 7.64 10.86
N ARG A 325 12.48 8.61 10.72
CA ARG A 325 11.29 8.52 9.88
C ARG A 325 11.28 9.67 8.90
N VAL A 326 10.70 9.46 7.74
CA VAL A 326 10.58 10.48 6.70
C VAL A 326 9.15 10.63 6.22
N ALA A 327 8.75 11.87 6.00
CA ALA A 327 7.51 12.23 5.33
C ALA A 327 7.77 13.46 4.46
N ALA A 328 6.97 13.67 3.41
CA ALA A 328 7.13 14.84 2.57
C ALA A 328 5.76 15.38 2.16
N ASN A 329 5.68 16.71 2.04
CA ASN A 329 4.59 17.38 1.36
C ASN A 329 5.08 17.94 0.02
N GLU A 330 4.29 18.79 -0.63
CA GLU A 330 4.66 19.38 -1.91
C GLU A 330 5.92 20.26 -1.88
N ASN A 331 6.32 20.77 -0.72
CA ASN A 331 7.41 21.76 -0.61
C ASN A 331 8.65 21.20 0.10
N ASP A 332 8.44 20.40 1.13
CA ASP A 332 9.46 20.07 2.11
C ASP A 332 9.51 18.57 2.43
N LEU A 333 10.73 18.10 2.69
CA LEU A 333 11.00 16.82 3.33
C LEU A 333 11.10 17.04 4.84
N TRP A 334 10.33 16.25 5.58
CA TRP A 334 10.30 16.23 7.03
C TRP A 334 11.03 14.97 7.48
N VAL A 335 12.11 15.17 8.24
CA VAL A 335 12.95 14.10 8.78
C VAL A 335 12.78 14.11 10.29
N TRP A 336 12.06 13.13 10.81
CA TRP A 336 11.88 12.99 12.24
C TRP A 336 13.00 12.13 12.82
N LEU A 337 13.81 12.75 13.68
CA LEU A 337 14.89 12.14 14.42
C LEU A 337 14.35 11.71 15.79
N ASN A 338 13.90 10.46 15.88
CA ASN A 338 13.45 9.89 17.13
C ASN A 338 14.67 9.57 17.98
N PRO A 339 14.76 10.09 19.21
CA PRO A 339 15.88 9.76 20.06
C PRO A 339 15.68 8.33 20.56
N GLY A 340 16.42 7.42 19.94
CA GLY A 340 17.08 6.38 20.74
C GLY A 340 17.84 7.00 21.93
N LYS A 341 18.43 6.15 22.77
CA LYS A 341 18.99 6.45 24.11
C LYS A 341 19.93 7.68 24.27
N ARG A 342 20.26 8.47 23.24
CA ARG A 342 21.30 9.52 23.26
C ARG A 342 20.99 10.84 22.50
N GLY A 343 19.79 11.07 21.95
CA GLY A 343 19.51 12.23 21.09
C GLY A 343 18.51 13.27 21.64
N SER A 344 18.52 14.47 21.06
CA SER A 344 17.41 15.44 21.16
C SER A 344 16.33 15.09 20.13
N ASP A 345 15.09 14.90 20.57
CA ASP A 345 13.94 14.69 19.69
C ASP A 345 13.67 15.95 18.86
N SER A 346 13.72 15.82 17.54
CA SER A 346 13.42 16.92 16.65
C SER A 346 12.98 16.45 15.27
N ILE A 347 12.18 17.30 14.63
CA ILE A 347 11.92 17.20 13.20
C ILE A 347 12.79 18.24 12.50
N GLU A 348 13.63 17.76 11.59
CA GLU A 348 14.40 18.59 10.68
C GLU A 348 13.66 18.66 9.34
N ILE A 349 13.51 19.87 8.81
CA ILE A 349 12.78 20.13 7.58
C ILE A 349 13.79 20.60 6.53
N TYR A 350 13.67 20.05 5.33
CA TYR A 350 14.58 20.25 4.21
C TYR A 350 13.81 20.66 2.96
N SER A 351 14.39 21.56 2.17
CA SER A 351 13.86 21.95 0.86
C SER A 351 14.04 20.83 -0.17
N ASN A 352 13.45 20.98 -1.36
CA ASN A 352 13.65 20.08 -2.50
C ASN A 352 15.12 19.95 -2.97
N ALA A 353 15.98 20.91 -2.61
CA ALA A 353 17.42 20.85 -2.83
C ALA A 353 18.18 20.13 -1.68
N PHE A 354 17.45 19.57 -0.71
CA PHE A 354 17.98 18.98 0.52
C PHE A 354 18.76 19.97 1.40
N GLU A 355 18.44 21.26 1.30
CA GLU A 355 18.97 22.28 2.20
C GLU A 355 18.11 22.34 3.46
N HIS A 356 18.74 22.31 4.63
CA HIS A 356 18.03 22.39 5.90
C HIS A 356 17.36 23.76 6.06
N THR A 357 16.03 23.79 6.15
CA THR A 357 15.21 25.01 6.24
C THR A 357 14.84 25.36 7.67
N ARG A 358 14.39 24.37 8.47
CA ARG A 358 13.87 24.59 9.82
C ARG A 358 14.08 23.35 10.69
N THR A 359 14.35 23.58 11.97
CA THR A 359 14.28 22.53 13.00
C THR A 359 13.11 22.81 13.93
N ILE A 360 12.25 21.83 14.13
CA ILE A 360 11.25 21.81 15.19
C ILE A 360 11.82 20.94 16.31
N LYS A 361 12.31 21.59 17.37
CA LYS A 361 12.80 20.90 18.55
C LYS A 361 11.63 20.62 19.49
N PHE A 362 11.51 19.38 19.91
CA PHE A 362 10.63 19.04 21.01
C PHE A 362 11.42 19.33 22.29
N GLY A 363 11.19 20.51 22.88
CA GLY A 363 11.85 20.93 24.12
C GLY A 363 11.63 19.91 25.26
N GLY A 364 12.25 20.11 26.43
CA GLY A 364 12.18 19.17 27.57
C GLY A 364 10.78 18.69 28.00
N SER A 365 9.72 19.32 27.50
CA SER A 365 8.36 18.79 27.40
C SER A 365 8.05 18.37 25.95
N ILE A 366 8.42 17.14 25.57
CA ILE A 366 8.03 16.54 24.28
C ILE A 366 6.50 16.62 24.17
N PRO A 367 5.91 17.12 23.07
CA PRO A 367 4.47 17.00 22.86
C PRO A 367 4.08 15.54 23.03
N ASP A 368 3.09 15.23 23.86
CA ASP A 368 2.73 13.82 24.15
C ASP A 368 2.48 13.00 22.87
N SER A 369 2.17 13.67 21.75
CA SER A 369 1.97 13.10 20.42
C SER A 369 3.20 12.43 19.78
N PHE A 370 4.42 12.74 20.23
CA PHE A 370 5.68 12.14 19.74
C PHE A 370 6.47 11.45 20.86
N ARG A 371 6.05 11.66 22.12
CA ARG A 371 6.59 10.96 23.28
C ARG A 371 6.11 9.50 23.21
N ARG A 372 6.89 8.63 22.58
CA ARG A 372 6.51 7.27 22.08
C ARG A 372 5.82 7.26 20.72
N GLY A 373 6.15 8.22 19.86
CA GLY A 373 5.65 8.17 18.50
C GLY A 373 6.24 6.95 17.76
N ILE A 374 5.45 6.36 16.87
CA ILE A 374 5.84 5.15 16.12
C ILE A 374 6.05 5.49 14.64
N SER A 375 5.19 6.36 14.12
CA SER A 375 5.18 6.75 12.71
C SER A 375 4.54 8.13 12.58
N PHE A 376 4.87 8.85 11.52
CA PHE A 376 4.26 10.12 11.19
C PHE A 376 4.15 10.29 9.67
N SER A 377 3.22 11.14 9.25
CA SER A 377 3.02 11.50 7.86
C SER A 377 2.62 12.97 7.78
N VAL A 378 2.91 13.60 6.64
CA VAL A 378 2.70 15.03 6.43
C VAL A 378 1.88 15.21 5.17
N ALA A 379 0.72 15.83 5.32
CA ALA A 379 -0.07 16.34 4.21
C ALA A 379 0.26 17.82 3.98
N ASN A 380 -0.28 18.40 2.91
CA ASN A 380 0.03 19.79 2.54
C ASN A 380 -0.37 20.83 3.62
N ASN A 381 -1.36 20.53 4.46
CA ASN A 381 -1.91 21.48 5.44
C ASN A 381 -1.77 21.02 6.90
N CYS A 382 -1.34 19.78 7.16
CA CYS A 382 -1.31 19.21 8.49
C CYS A 382 -0.31 18.06 8.62
N VAL A 383 0.01 17.71 9.85
CA VAL A 383 0.86 16.57 10.21
C VAL A 383 0.01 15.59 10.99
N ALA A 384 0.16 14.30 10.73
CA ALA A 384 -0.36 13.25 11.58
C ALA A 384 0.78 12.47 12.21
N SER A 385 0.73 12.30 13.53
CA SER A 385 1.64 11.44 14.27
C SER A 385 0.86 10.34 14.97
N ILE A 386 1.48 9.18 15.07
CA ILE A 386 0.96 8.04 15.81
C ILE A 386 1.80 7.86 17.06
N ASN A 387 1.16 7.71 18.21
CA ASN A 387 1.79 7.35 19.48
C ASN A 387 1.05 6.19 20.17
N THR A 388 1.75 5.48 21.06
CA THR A 388 1.12 4.54 21.98
C THR A 388 0.84 5.18 23.33
N ARG A 389 -0.38 4.97 23.82
CA ARG A 389 -0.83 5.40 25.14
C ARG A 389 -1.20 4.19 26.00
N PRO A 390 -0.73 4.11 27.25
CA PRO A 390 -1.18 3.06 28.16
C PRO A 390 -2.67 3.26 28.52
N GLN A 391 -3.45 2.19 28.45
CA GLN A 391 -4.87 2.16 28.81
C GLN A 391 -5.28 0.75 29.29
N ASN A 392 -5.90 0.66 30.47
CA ASN A 392 -6.47 -0.58 31.05
C ASN A 392 -5.57 -1.82 30.93
N ASN A 393 -4.33 -1.74 31.46
CA ASN A 393 -3.31 -2.80 31.40
C ASN A 393 -2.81 -3.18 29.98
N GLY A 394 -3.14 -2.40 28.96
CA GLY A 394 -2.63 -2.55 27.59
C GLY A 394 -2.12 -1.23 27.00
N GLU A 395 -1.70 -1.28 25.74
CA GLU A 395 -1.34 -0.10 24.95
C GLU A 395 -2.37 0.11 23.83
N VAL A 396 -2.80 1.35 23.66
CA VAL A 396 -3.72 1.79 22.61
C VAL A 396 -2.98 2.73 21.68
N VAL A 397 -3.16 2.53 20.38
CA VAL A 397 -2.66 3.41 19.32
C VAL A 397 -3.57 4.62 19.24
N GLN A 398 -2.97 5.80 19.30
CA GLN A 398 -3.65 7.07 19.12
C GLN A 398 -3.02 7.81 17.94
N ILE A 399 -3.87 8.38 17.09
CA ILE A 399 -3.47 9.34 16.07
C ILE A 399 -3.66 10.76 16.62
N ASN A 400 -2.67 11.61 16.36
CA ASN A 400 -2.72 13.04 16.63
C ASN A 400 -2.57 13.79 15.32
N VAL A 401 -3.58 14.57 14.96
CA VAL A 401 -3.54 15.50 13.84
C VAL A 401 -3.12 16.87 14.39
N LEU A 402 -2.12 17.45 13.75
CA LEU A 402 -1.40 18.66 14.15
C LEU A 402 -1.38 19.63 12.96
N ASP A 403 -1.28 20.93 13.22
CA ASP A 403 -0.91 21.87 12.16
C ASP A 403 0.59 21.75 11.81
N LEU A 404 1.03 22.47 10.78
CA LEU A 404 2.45 22.49 10.36
C LEU A 404 3.39 23.12 11.42
N ASP A 405 2.84 23.81 12.43
CA ASP A 405 3.57 24.33 13.58
C ASP A 405 3.50 23.38 14.80
N MET A 406 3.06 22.14 14.59
CA MET A 406 2.96 21.09 15.62
C MET A 406 1.96 21.36 16.73
N LYS A 407 1.01 22.29 16.54
CA LYS A 407 -0.10 22.48 17.47
C LYS A 407 -1.17 21.43 17.21
N ARG A 408 -1.61 20.76 18.28
CA ARG A 408 -2.62 19.71 18.20
C ARG A 408 -3.96 20.27 17.74
N LEU A 409 -4.46 19.74 16.63
CA LEU A 409 -5.79 20.01 16.10
C LEU A 409 -6.80 18.99 16.63
N LYS A 410 -6.43 17.71 16.63
CA LYS A 410 -7.31 16.61 17.04
C LYS A 410 -6.51 15.38 17.50
N SER A 411 -7.11 14.57 18.37
CA SER A 411 -6.59 13.25 18.74
C SER A 411 -7.72 12.23 18.69
N GLN A 412 -7.41 11.00 18.28
CA GLN A 412 -8.38 9.92 18.21
C GLN A 412 -7.73 8.56 18.48
N ASP A 413 -8.41 7.72 19.24
CA ASP A 413 -7.94 6.37 19.54
C ASP A 413 -8.32 5.40 18.41
N LEU A 414 -7.35 4.60 17.97
CA LEU A 414 -7.50 3.65 16.88
C LEU A 414 -7.84 2.26 17.37
N GLY A 415 -7.28 1.84 18.51
CA GLY A 415 -7.47 0.52 19.09
C GLY A 415 -6.16 -0.04 19.63
N SER A 416 -6.12 -1.34 19.95
CA SER A 416 -4.88 -2.01 20.33
C SER A 416 -3.94 -2.18 19.13
N CYS A 417 -2.64 -2.22 19.39
CA CYS A 417 -1.63 -2.58 18.41
C CYS A 417 -1.16 -4.02 18.61
N THR A 418 -0.90 -4.74 17.53
CA THR A 418 -0.24 -6.06 17.61
C THR A 418 1.02 -6.17 16.74
N GLY A 419 1.30 -5.19 15.86
CA GLY A 419 2.47 -5.22 14.99
C GLY A 419 3.10 -3.86 14.71
N LEU A 420 3.72 -3.72 13.54
CA LEU A 420 4.33 -2.46 13.11
C LEU A 420 3.24 -1.48 12.67
N VAL A 421 3.28 -0.27 13.21
CA VAL A 421 2.30 0.78 12.90
C VAL A 421 2.92 1.75 11.91
N GLN A 422 2.29 1.93 10.76
CA GLN A 422 2.72 2.88 9.75
C GLN A 422 1.56 3.79 9.35
N ILE A 423 1.88 5.07 9.12
CA ILE A 423 0.93 6.04 8.59
C ILE A 423 1.41 6.60 7.25
N ARG A 424 0.47 6.68 6.31
CA ARG A 424 0.65 7.35 5.01
C ARG A 424 -0.53 8.25 4.72
N THR A 425 -0.38 9.11 3.73
CA THR A 425 -1.39 10.09 3.34
C THR A 425 -1.57 10.13 1.82
N ASP A 426 -2.74 10.55 1.38
CA ASP A 426 -3.02 10.92 -0.01
C ASP A 426 -2.42 12.29 -0.41
N GLY A 427 -1.83 13.00 0.57
CA GLY A 427 -1.24 14.34 0.44
C GLY A 427 -2.19 15.48 0.82
N TYR A 428 -3.46 15.20 1.11
CA TYR A 428 -4.49 16.21 1.39
C TYR A 428 -5.05 16.04 2.79
N ASN A 429 -6.12 15.27 2.93
CA ASN A 429 -6.96 15.28 4.12
C ASN A 429 -7.23 13.88 4.65
N GLN A 430 -6.61 12.85 4.07
CA GLN A 430 -6.78 11.47 4.52
C GLN A 430 -5.45 10.86 4.95
N PHE A 431 -5.51 10.12 6.05
CA PHE A 431 -4.43 9.33 6.58
C PHE A 431 -4.85 7.86 6.64
N PHE A 432 -3.96 6.98 6.19
CA PHE A 432 -4.13 5.54 6.15
C PHE A 432 -3.13 4.90 7.10
N ILE A 433 -3.63 4.03 7.97
CA ILE A 433 -2.89 3.58 9.14
C ILE A 433 -3.01 2.06 9.26
N THR A 434 -1.88 1.38 9.14
CA THR A 434 -1.77 -0.05 9.49
C THR A 434 -1.44 -0.19 10.97
N THR A 435 -1.96 -1.22 11.64
CA THR A 435 -1.66 -1.50 13.06
C THR A 435 -1.03 -2.87 13.29
N GLY A 436 -0.58 -3.54 12.21
CA GLY A 436 -0.20 -4.95 12.23
C GLY A 436 -1.38 -5.91 12.35
N GLN A 437 -2.62 -5.41 12.24
CA GLN A 437 -3.84 -6.21 12.22
C GLN A 437 -4.34 -6.38 10.79
N ARG A 438 -5.35 -7.23 10.61
CA ARG A 438 -6.10 -7.42 9.36
C ARG A 438 -7.08 -6.27 9.08
N SER A 439 -6.63 -5.04 9.30
CA SER A 439 -7.42 -3.85 9.04
C SER A 439 -6.53 -2.62 8.85
N VAL A 440 -6.98 -1.71 7.98
CA VAL A 440 -6.43 -0.36 7.85
C VAL A 440 -7.42 0.65 8.38
N HIS A 441 -6.96 1.56 9.24
CA HIS A 441 -7.78 2.71 9.64
C HIS A 441 -7.59 3.86 8.66
N CYS A 442 -8.69 4.42 8.20
CA CYS A 442 -8.70 5.67 7.45
C CYS A 442 -9.19 6.78 8.38
N VAL A 443 -8.38 7.83 8.53
CA VAL A 443 -8.70 8.98 9.38
C VAL A 443 -8.59 10.24 8.56
N SER A 444 -9.70 10.95 8.45
CA SER A 444 -9.73 12.26 7.80
C SER A 444 -9.31 13.38 8.77
N VAL A 445 -8.86 14.53 8.26
CA VAL A 445 -8.53 15.71 9.08
C VAL A 445 -9.70 16.19 9.96
N PRO A 446 -10.97 16.23 9.48
CA PRO A 446 -12.13 16.48 10.33
C PRO A 446 -12.35 15.40 11.41
N GLY A 447 -11.67 14.26 11.30
CA GLY A 447 -11.67 13.11 12.20
C GLY A 447 -12.88 12.20 12.04
N LYS A 448 -13.41 12.08 10.81
CA LYS A 448 -14.16 10.89 10.40
C LYS A 448 -13.19 9.72 10.32
N LYS A 449 -13.54 8.61 10.96
CA LYS A 449 -12.80 7.35 10.98
C LYS A 449 -13.59 6.29 10.23
N SER A 450 -12.94 5.54 9.36
CA SER A 450 -13.42 4.28 8.80
C SER A 450 -12.35 3.20 8.93
N ILE A 451 -12.75 1.96 8.70
CA ILE A 451 -11.89 0.80 8.75
C ILE A 451 -12.08 0.06 7.42
N ILE A 452 -11.00 -0.38 6.83
CA ILE A 452 -11.00 -1.25 5.66
C ILE A 452 -10.45 -2.60 6.12
N ALA A 453 -11.22 -3.66 5.93
CA ALA A 453 -10.77 -5.03 6.18
C ALA A 453 -9.77 -5.45 5.10
N ILE A 454 -8.73 -6.17 5.50
CA ILE A 454 -7.69 -6.67 4.60
C ILE A 454 -7.46 -8.16 4.86
N GLU A 455 -7.00 -8.87 3.84
CA GLU A 455 -6.79 -10.31 3.88
C GLU A 455 -5.63 -10.71 4.78
N TYR A 456 -4.55 -9.93 4.83
CA TYR A 456 -3.36 -10.23 5.65
C TYR A 456 -3.07 -9.15 6.70
N SER A 457 -2.13 -9.40 7.61
CA SER A 457 -1.72 -8.39 8.58
C SER A 457 -0.94 -7.27 7.89
N GLY A 458 -1.41 -6.03 7.96
CA GLY A 458 -0.68 -4.91 7.35
C GLY A 458 0.50 -4.45 8.21
N ASN A 459 1.73 -4.69 7.76
CA ASN A 459 2.95 -4.16 8.40
C ASN A 459 3.45 -2.90 7.70
N THR A 460 3.32 -2.85 6.38
CA THR A 460 3.72 -1.71 5.56
C THR A 460 2.60 -1.26 4.65
N ILE A 461 2.61 0.01 4.25
CA ILE A 461 1.57 0.61 3.43
C ILE A 461 2.13 1.70 2.49
N ALA A 462 1.60 1.75 1.28
CA ALA A 462 1.74 2.86 0.34
C ALA A 462 0.37 3.25 -0.22
N VAL A 463 0.27 4.51 -0.64
CA VAL A 463 -0.92 5.04 -1.33
C VAL A 463 -0.59 5.17 -2.82
N VAL A 464 -1.40 4.55 -3.66
CA VAL A 464 -1.25 4.50 -5.12
C VAL A 464 -2.35 5.34 -5.76
N ASN A 465 -1.97 6.38 -6.51
CA ASN A 465 -2.88 7.31 -7.20
C ASN A 465 -4.06 7.86 -6.37
N ARG A 466 -3.97 7.85 -5.03
CA ARG A 466 -5.07 8.22 -4.11
C ARG A 466 -6.35 7.40 -4.29
N GLN A 467 -6.25 6.26 -4.95
CA GLN A 467 -7.38 5.38 -5.27
C GLN A 467 -7.20 4.00 -4.65
N CYS A 468 -5.95 3.57 -4.50
CA CYS A 468 -5.65 2.26 -3.95
C CYS A 468 -4.60 2.36 -2.83
N LEU A 469 -4.62 1.38 -1.94
CA LEU A 469 -3.57 1.11 -0.97
C LEU A 469 -2.85 -0.15 -1.41
N VAL A 470 -1.52 -0.14 -1.27
CA VAL A 470 -0.71 -1.36 -1.35
C VAL A 470 -0.21 -1.66 0.04
N ILE A 471 -0.49 -2.87 0.52
CA ILE A 471 -0.23 -3.30 1.88
C ILE A 471 0.66 -4.53 1.85
N GLY A 472 1.76 -4.49 2.61
CA GLY A 472 2.67 -5.63 2.75
C GLY A 472 2.68 -6.15 4.17
N ASP A 473 2.82 -7.47 4.33
CA ASP A 473 2.80 -8.20 5.60
C ASP A 473 4.19 -8.74 6.00
N SER A 474 5.25 -8.29 5.32
CA SER A 474 6.61 -8.81 5.45
C SER A 474 6.87 -10.18 4.82
N ASN A 475 5.92 -10.70 4.04
CA ASN A 475 6.13 -11.83 3.14
C ASN A 475 6.29 -11.35 1.68
N HIS A 476 6.11 -12.28 0.75
CA HIS A 476 6.26 -12.09 -0.70
C HIS A 476 4.96 -11.61 -1.36
N ASP A 477 3.97 -11.17 -0.57
CA ASP A 477 2.65 -10.83 -1.08
C ASP A 477 2.31 -9.39 -0.72
N LEU A 478 1.82 -8.67 -1.73
CA LEU A 478 1.29 -7.33 -1.61
C LEU A 478 -0.21 -7.38 -1.88
N GLU A 479 -0.99 -6.83 -0.96
CA GLU A 479 -2.42 -6.71 -1.08
C GLU A 479 -2.78 -5.34 -1.66
N LEU A 480 -3.48 -5.31 -2.79
CA LEU A 480 -4.01 -4.10 -3.40
C LEU A 480 -5.47 -3.92 -3.00
N VAL A 481 -5.77 -2.77 -2.39
CA VAL A 481 -7.08 -2.46 -1.81
C VAL A 481 -7.59 -1.14 -2.37
N GLU A 482 -8.76 -1.16 -3.02
CA GLU A 482 -9.44 0.06 -3.51
C GLU A 482 -10.05 0.87 -2.34
N ILE A 483 -10.10 2.21 -2.46
CA ILE A 483 -10.52 3.15 -1.40
C ILE A 483 -11.77 3.94 -1.79
#